data_AF-A0A8T5M2S7-F1
#
_entry.id   AF-A0A8T5M2S7-F1
#
_cell.length_a   1.000
_cell.length_b   1.000
_cell.length_c   1.000
_cell.angle_alpha   90.00
_cell.angle_beta   90.00
_cell.angle_gamma   90.00
#
_symmetry.space_group_name_H-M   'P 1'
#
loop_
_entity.id
_entity.type
_entity.pdbx_description
1 polymer ?
#
loop_
_entity_poly.entity_id
_entity_poly.type
_entity_poly.pdbx_seq_one_letter_code
_entity_poly.pdbx_strand_id
1 'polypeptide(L)'
;MKKKLLILMTIMLLVFAACKSSEMPIEPEPVVPVDECSQPKKMIGSDCCLDEDDNGMCDLDENYDDTGDDTGDDNSGDETDFGGDPNAEVSSTLEEVDGVDFYLDVFKFRDTKIVFDIERSRAPLVTAAMDILGAFSFADNIKSEAVMTKNKELADYTDEYSLILLGNACNNDLIAELYGLDKSNCLNGLEEGKGIIKLGKYDRKYILVIMGAQEEDVAGVVTKLVNDDITYSSDEKTVIV
;
A
#
# COMPACT_ATOMS: atom_id res chain seq x y z
N MET A 1 33.58 42.99 -11.41
CA MET A 1 32.19 42.47 -11.43
C MET A 1 31.73 42.03 -12.84
N LYS A 2 32.07 42.74 -13.92
CA LYS A 2 31.61 42.40 -15.29
C LYS A 2 32.03 41.00 -15.82
N LYS A 3 33.18 40.45 -15.41
CA LYS A 3 33.64 39.11 -15.85
C LYS A 3 32.83 37.95 -15.25
N LYS A 4 32.30 38.10 -14.02
CA LYS A 4 31.49 37.04 -13.39
C LYS A 4 30.08 36.95 -14.00
N LEU A 5 29.51 38.09 -14.42
CA LEU A 5 28.22 38.15 -15.10
C LEU A 5 28.28 37.49 -16.49
N LEU A 6 29.38 37.66 -17.22
CA LEU A 6 29.56 37.07 -18.54
C LEU A 6 29.62 35.53 -18.47
N ILE A 7 30.34 34.98 -17.48
CA ILE A 7 30.46 33.53 -17.31
C ILE A 7 29.10 32.91 -16.94
N LEU A 8 28.31 33.57 -16.10
CA LEU A 8 26.99 33.09 -15.70
C LEU A 8 26.01 33.04 -16.88
N MET A 9 26.03 34.07 -17.75
CA MET A 9 25.19 34.07 -18.96
C MET A 9 25.59 32.97 -19.95
N THR A 10 26.89 32.70 -20.12
CA THR A 10 27.35 31.65 -21.05
C THR A 10 26.96 30.25 -20.56
N ILE A 11 27.02 29.99 -19.26
CA ILE A 11 26.61 28.71 -18.68
C ILE A 11 25.09 28.52 -18.86
N MET A 12 24.29 29.56 -18.62
CA MET A 12 22.84 29.48 -18.78
C MET A 12 22.44 29.17 -20.25
N LEU A 13 23.15 29.77 -21.22
CA LEU A 13 22.90 29.53 -22.65
C LEU A 13 23.26 28.10 -23.11
N LEU A 14 24.24 27.45 -22.47
CA LEU A 14 24.61 26.06 -22.75
C LEU A 14 23.56 25.06 -22.23
N VAL A 15 22.88 25.36 -21.12
CA VAL A 15 21.83 24.49 -20.57
C VAL A 15 20.60 24.48 -21.48
N PHE A 16 20.22 25.62 -22.07
CA PHE A 16 19.07 25.67 -22.99
C PHE A 16 19.32 25.03 -24.36
N ALA A 17 20.59 24.91 -24.79
CA ALA A 17 20.92 24.26 -26.05
C ALA A 17 20.90 22.72 -25.98
N ALA A 18 20.87 22.14 -24.78
CA ALA A 18 20.89 20.69 -24.57
C ALA A 18 19.51 20.02 -24.62
N CYS A 19 18.41 20.77 -24.53
CA CYS A 19 17.05 20.25 -24.71
C CYS A 19 16.62 20.30 -26.19
N LYS A 20 17.34 19.59 -27.08
CA LYS A 20 16.76 19.17 -28.35
C LYS A 20 16.16 17.78 -28.12
N SER A 21 14.86 17.77 -27.84
CA SER A 21 14.02 16.58 -27.80
C SER A 21 14.18 15.84 -29.13
N SER A 22 14.88 14.71 -29.12
CA SER A 22 14.88 13.78 -30.24
C SER A 22 13.50 13.14 -30.27
N GLU A 23 12.67 13.52 -31.24
CA GLU A 23 11.45 12.79 -31.55
C GLU A 23 11.88 11.36 -31.93
N MET A 24 11.66 10.42 -31.01
CA MET A 24 11.84 9.01 -31.29
C MET A 24 10.77 8.58 -32.31
N PRO A 25 11.12 7.78 -33.32
CA PRO A 25 10.14 7.19 -34.22
C PRO A 25 9.22 6.29 -33.38
N ILE A 26 7.93 6.58 -33.43
CA ILE A 26 6.88 5.76 -32.83
C ILE A 26 6.88 4.43 -33.57
N GLU A 27 7.39 3.38 -32.91
CA GLU A 27 7.21 2.01 -33.36
C GLU A 27 5.71 1.66 -33.21
N PRO A 28 5.05 1.11 -34.24
CA PRO A 28 3.66 0.72 -34.12
C PRO A 28 3.52 -0.37 -33.06
N GLU A 29 2.66 -0.12 -32.07
CA GLU A 29 2.36 -1.08 -31.01
C GLU A 29 1.90 -2.42 -31.62
N PRO A 30 2.33 -3.56 -31.05
CA PRO A 30 1.83 -4.86 -31.47
C PRO A 30 0.32 -4.89 -31.21
N VAL A 31 -0.43 -5.17 -32.28
CA VAL A 31 -1.87 -5.44 -32.20
C VAL A 31 -2.04 -6.68 -31.32
N VAL A 32 -2.38 -6.47 -30.06
CA VAL A 32 -2.80 -7.53 -29.15
C VAL A 32 -4.10 -8.10 -29.70
N PRO A 33 -4.19 -9.42 -29.95
CA PRO A 33 -5.44 -10.02 -30.40
C PRO A 33 -6.52 -9.73 -29.35
N VAL A 34 -7.62 -9.15 -29.81
CA VAL A 34 -8.82 -8.93 -29.00
C VAL A 34 -9.36 -10.31 -28.63
N ASP A 35 -9.34 -10.63 -27.34
CA ASP A 35 -9.91 -11.86 -26.80
C ASP A 35 -11.41 -11.91 -27.11
N GLU A 36 -11.76 -12.81 -28.04
CA GLU A 36 -13.13 -13.11 -28.45
C GLU A 36 -13.77 -14.05 -27.41
N CYS A 37 -14.18 -13.53 -26.25
CA CYS A 37 -15.33 -14.16 -25.57
C CYS A 37 -16.55 -13.90 -26.50
N SER A 38 -16.92 -14.89 -27.30
CA SER A 38 -18.11 -14.83 -28.15
C SER A 38 -19.35 -14.64 -27.27
N GLN A 39 -20.10 -13.56 -27.49
CA GLN A 39 -21.32 -13.25 -26.74
C GLN A 39 -22.30 -14.44 -26.77
N PRO A 40 -22.96 -14.79 -25.65
CA PRO A 40 -23.26 -13.96 -24.46
C PRO A 40 -22.32 -14.18 -23.26
N LYS A 41 -21.01 -14.41 -23.48
CA LYS A 41 -20.08 -14.65 -22.37
C LYS A 41 -19.44 -13.37 -21.81
N LYS A 42 -19.25 -13.32 -20.48
CA LYS A 42 -18.57 -12.24 -19.74
C LYS A 42 -17.20 -12.70 -19.25
N MET A 43 -16.16 -11.94 -19.54
CA MET A 43 -14.79 -12.23 -19.09
C MET A 43 -14.63 -11.93 -17.59
N ILE A 44 -14.03 -12.86 -16.84
CA ILE A 44 -13.63 -12.70 -15.44
C ILE A 44 -12.14 -13.05 -15.31
N GLY A 45 -11.33 -12.08 -14.89
CA GLY A 45 -9.87 -12.19 -14.88
C GLY A 45 -9.26 -11.97 -16.28
N SER A 46 -8.01 -12.39 -16.46
CA SER A 46 -7.33 -12.32 -17.77
C SER A 46 -7.63 -13.53 -18.67
N ASP A 47 -8.18 -14.63 -18.13
CA ASP A 47 -8.14 -15.94 -18.82
C ASP A 47 -9.48 -16.75 -18.78
N CYS A 48 -10.56 -16.31 -18.10
CA CYS A 48 -11.84 -17.09 -18.00
C CYS A 48 -13.04 -16.32 -18.59
N CYS A 49 -13.89 -16.98 -19.40
CA CYS A 49 -15.15 -16.45 -19.93
C CYS A 49 -16.35 -17.22 -19.34
N LEU A 50 -17.25 -16.54 -18.60
CA LEU A 50 -18.48 -17.10 -18.01
C LEU A 50 -19.68 -16.94 -18.95
N ASP A 51 -20.49 -17.98 -19.15
CA ASP A 51 -21.81 -17.85 -19.78
C ASP A 51 -22.89 -17.43 -18.76
N GLU A 52 -23.97 -16.80 -19.23
CA GLU A 52 -25.05 -16.28 -18.37
C GLU A 52 -25.87 -17.38 -17.66
N ASP A 53 -25.68 -18.65 -18.01
CA ASP A 53 -26.49 -19.81 -17.57
C ASP A 53 -25.73 -20.80 -16.65
N ASP A 54 -24.62 -20.35 -16.05
CA ASP A 54 -23.93 -20.91 -14.87
C ASP A 54 -24.02 -22.43 -14.68
N ASN A 55 -23.16 -23.21 -15.37
CA ASN A 55 -22.84 -24.61 -15.01
C ASN A 55 -21.43 -25.01 -15.52
N GLY A 56 -20.40 -24.82 -14.68
CA GLY A 56 -19.30 -25.78 -14.53
C GLY A 56 -18.13 -25.76 -15.53
N MET A 57 -17.50 -24.62 -15.79
CA MET A 57 -16.21 -24.57 -16.55
C MET A 57 -15.10 -23.68 -15.97
N CYS A 58 -15.20 -23.27 -14.70
CA CYS A 58 -14.04 -22.81 -13.93
C CYS A 58 -14.06 -23.48 -12.52
N ASP A 59 -14.50 -24.74 -12.47
CA ASP A 59 -14.51 -25.60 -11.28
C ASP A 59 -13.17 -26.33 -11.24
N LEU A 60 -12.25 -25.86 -10.41
CA LEU A 60 -10.95 -26.51 -10.16
C LEU A 60 -11.06 -27.68 -9.17
N ASP A 61 -12.16 -28.40 -9.22
CA ASP A 61 -12.38 -29.62 -8.46
C ASP A 61 -12.67 -30.71 -9.48
N GLU A 62 -11.76 -31.67 -9.66
CA GLU A 62 -11.95 -33.06 -10.16
C GLU A 62 -10.61 -33.64 -10.66
N ASN A 63 -9.78 -34.14 -9.73
CA ASN A 63 -9.15 -35.47 -9.88
C ASN A 63 -8.47 -35.93 -8.58
N TYR A 64 -9.22 -36.61 -7.72
CA TYR A 64 -8.69 -37.70 -6.89
C TYR A 64 -9.84 -38.64 -6.47
N ASP A 65 -10.27 -39.50 -7.39
CA ASP A 65 -10.99 -40.75 -7.06
C ASP A 65 -10.04 -41.67 -6.27
N ASP A 66 -10.31 -41.95 -5.00
CA ASP A 66 -11.16 -43.03 -4.48
C ASP A 66 -10.67 -44.44 -4.82
N THR A 67 -10.14 -45.13 -3.81
CA THR A 67 -10.45 -46.55 -3.55
C THR A 67 -10.29 -46.85 -2.07
N GLY A 68 -11.41 -46.81 -1.36
CA GLY A 68 -11.92 -47.93 -0.55
C GLY A 68 -11.00 -48.68 0.44
N ASP A 69 -11.42 -48.60 1.70
CA ASP A 69 -11.95 -49.71 2.50
C ASP A 69 -11.07 -50.40 3.57
N ASP A 70 -11.79 -50.67 4.67
CA ASP A 70 -11.61 -51.66 5.74
C ASP A 70 -10.59 -51.47 6.90
N THR A 71 -11.21 -51.19 8.06
CA THR A 71 -11.04 -51.82 9.39
C THR A 71 -9.68 -51.81 10.09
N GLY A 72 -9.71 -51.33 11.33
CA GLY A 72 -8.68 -51.66 12.32
C GLY A 72 -8.78 -50.82 13.59
N ASP A 73 -9.50 -51.34 14.58
CA ASP A 73 -9.18 -51.14 16.00
C ASP A 73 -7.66 -51.23 16.20
N ASP A 74 -7.04 -50.25 16.85
CA ASP A 74 -6.25 -50.56 18.04
C ASP A 74 -5.80 -49.33 18.83
N ASN A 75 -5.87 -49.54 20.13
CA ASN A 75 -5.64 -48.65 21.26
C ASN A 75 -4.12 -48.56 21.57
N SER A 76 -3.64 -47.37 21.94
CA SER A 76 -2.43 -47.04 22.73
C SER A 76 -1.74 -45.83 22.07
N GLY A 77 -1.55 -44.69 22.71
CA GLY A 77 -1.19 -44.48 24.10
C GLY A 77 0.17 -43.79 24.08
N ASP A 78 0.18 -42.47 23.88
CA ASP A 78 1.29 -41.61 24.33
C ASP A 78 0.82 -40.15 24.36
N GLU A 79 0.43 -39.69 25.55
CA GLU A 79 0.16 -38.29 25.83
C GLU A 79 1.50 -37.57 26.00
N THR A 80 1.95 -36.87 24.96
CA THR A 80 2.86 -35.74 25.14
C THR A 80 2.08 -34.45 24.96
N ASP A 81 1.66 -33.94 26.11
CA ASP A 81 1.15 -32.62 26.38
C ASP A 81 2.14 -31.54 25.88
N PHE A 82 1.86 -31.04 24.67
CA PHE A 82 2.27 -29.71 24.22
C PHE A 82 0.99 -28.90 23.97
N GLY A 83 0.26 -28.62 25.05
CA GLY A 83 -0.74 -27.56 25.09
C GLY A 83 -0.10 -26.19 24.90
N GLY A 84 0.32 -25.89 23.67
CA GLY A 84 0.51 -24.52 23.20
C GLY A 84 -0.87 -23.94 22.95
N ASP A 85 -1.25 -22.95 23.76
CA ASP A 85 -2.50 -22.21 23.64
C ASP A 85 -2.66 -21.66 22.20
N PRO A 86 -3.63 -22.13 21.39
CA PRO A 86 -3.87 -21.60 20.06
C PRO A 86 -4.44 -20.17 20.09
N ASN A 87 -4.75 -19.65 21.28
CA ASN A 87 -5.14 -18.26 21.53
C ASN A 87 -4.05 -17.47 22.25
N ALA A 88 -2.76 -17.82 22.10
CA ALA A 88 -1.70 -16.89 22.43
C ALA A 88 -1.84 -15.65 21.53
N GLU A 89 -2.66 -14.69 21.98
CA GLU A 89 -2.85 -13.39 21.37
C GLU A 89 -1.47 -12.79 21.15
N VAL A 90 -1.01 -12.79 19.91
CA VAL A 90 0.09 -11.94 19.46
C VAL A 90 -0.45 -10.52 19.53
N SER A 91 -0.51 -9.96 20.74
CA SER A 91 -0.81 -8.56 21.00
C SER A 91 0.43 -7.77 20.62
N SER A 92 0.65 -7.62 19.32
CA SER A 92 1.68 -6.73 18.79
C SER A 92 1.15 -5.30 18.86
N THR A 93 1.11 -4.75 20.07
CA THR A 93 0.75 -3.35 20.29
C THR A 93 1.74 -2.45 19.57
N LEU A 94 1.26 -1.62 18.66
CA LEU A 94 2.01 -0.54 18.03
C LEU A 94 2.65 0.32 19.12
N GLU A 95 3.97 0.33 19.20
CA GLU A 95 4.67 1.22 20.12
C GLU A 95 4.59 2.65 19.55
N GLU A 96 3.91 3.52 20.29
CA GLU A 96 3.86 4.94 19.95
C GLU A 96 5.24 5.56 20.14
N VAL A 97 5.70 6.30 19.12
CA VAL A 97 7.00 6.98 19.18
C VAL A 97 6.81 8.32 19.91
N ASP A 98 7.28 8.40 21.15
CA ASP A 98 7.28 9.65 21.93
C ASP A 98 8.31 10.64 21.35
N GLY A 99 7.84 11.81 20.90
CA GLY A 99 8.70 12.94 20.54
C GLY A 99 8.28 13.65 19.26
N VAL A 100 8.06 14.96 19.39
CA VAL A 100 7.61 15.93 18.37
C VAL A 100 8.69 16.21 17.30
N ASP A 101 9.69 15.35 17.16
CA ASP A 101 10.52 15.35 15.96
C ASP A 101 9.92 14.38 14.94
N PHE A 102 8.68 14.70 14.54
CA PHE A 102 8.06 14.20 13.32
C PHE A 102 8.74 14.84 12.10
N TYR A 103 10.06 14.95 12.11
CA TYR A 103 10.75 14.87 10.84
C TYR A 103 10.55 13.44 10.39
N LEU A 104 9.81 13.26 9.30
CA LEU A 104 10.00 12.08 8.45
C LEU A 104 11.48 12.13 8.05
N ASP A 105 12.31 11.58 8.92
CA ASP A 105 13.68 11.29 8.60
C ASP A 105 13.58 10.26 7.50
N VAL A 106 13.69 10.73 6.27
CA VAL A 106 13.53 9.98 5.03
C VAL A 106 14.42 8.72 5.08
N PHE A 107 15.51 8.75 5.86
CA PHE A 107 16.38 7.59 6.10
C PHE A 107 15.76 6.46 6.96
N LYS A 108 14.73 6.73 7.77
CA LYS A 108 13.96 5.72 8.52
C LYS A 108 13.04 4.88 7.62
N PHE A 109 12.78 5.36 6.41
CA PHE A 109 11.93 4.74 5.41
C PHE A 109 12.75 4.11 4.26
N ARG A 110 13.96 3.62 4.56
CA ARG A 110 14.67 2.71 3.64
C ARG A 110 13.88 1.42 3.48
N ASP A 111 13.71 0.99 2.23
CA ASP A 111 12.91 -0.18 1.85
C ASP A 111 11.47 -0.07 2.38
N THR A 112 10.71 0.83 1.78
CA THR A 112 9.34 1.15 2.19
C THR A 112 8.32 0.69 1.18
N LYS A 113 7.20 0.14 1.67
CA LYS A 113 6.03 -0.15 0.85
C LYS A 113 4.90 0.81 1.17
N ILE A 114 4.32 1.39 0.12
CA ILE A 114 3.10 2.17 0.25
C ILE A 114 1.93 1.23 -0.01
N VAL A 115 1.02 1.12 0.94
CA VAL A 115 -0.09 0.16 0.91
C VAL A 115 -1.42 0.90 0.92
N PHE A 116 -2.22 0.64 -0.10
CA PHE A 116 -3.60 1.10 -0.26
C PHE A 116 -4.38 0.09 -1.11
N ASP A 117 -5.71 0.02 -0.94
CA ASP A 117 -6.56 -0.92 -1.69
C ASP A 117 -6.93 -0.34 -3.06
N ILE A 118 -6.19 -0.66 -4.11
CA ILE A 118 -6.43 -0.10 -5.44
C ILE A 118 -7.82 -0.42 -6.03
N GLU A 119 -8.43 -1.54 -5.66
CA GLU A 119 -9.72 -1.92 -6.22
C GLU A 119 -10.86 -1.03 -5.69
N ARG A 120 -10.69 -0.55 -4.46
CA ARG A 120 -11.63 0.36 -3.81
C ARG A 120 -11.21 1.82 -3.90
N SER A 121 -9.93 2.06 -4.14
CA SER A 121 -9.35 3.39 -4.23
C SER A 121 -9.75 4.09 -5.52
N ARG A 122 -10.05 5.38 -5.40
CA ARG A 122 -10.25 6.27 -6.53
C ARG A 122 -8.94 6.99 -6.86
N ALA A 123 -9.01 7.81 -7.91
CA ALA A 123 -7.89 8.60 -8.41
C ALA A 123 -7.15 9.41 -7.32
N PRO A 124 -7.81 10.06 -6.33
CA PRO A 124 -7.10 10.86 -5.33
C PRO A 124 -6.08 10.07 -4.52
N LEU A 125 -6.43 8.86 -4.09
CA LEU A 125 -5.55 8.03 -3.27
C LEU A 125 -4.37 7.48 -4.07
N VAL A 126 -4.60 7.12 -5.35
CA VAL A 126 -3.53 6.71 -6.28
C VAL A 126 -2.56 7.86 -6.52
N THR A 127 -3.06 9.07 -6.78
CA THR A 127 -2.23 10.26 -6.96
C THR A 127 -1.41 10.54 -5.69
N ALA A 128 -2.02 10.47 -4.52
CA ALA A 128 -1.33 10.65 -3.25
C ALA A 128 -0.18 9.64 -3.07
N ALA A 129 -0.40 8.36 -3.38
CA ALA A 129 0.67 7.36 -3.34
C ALA A 129 1.83 7.70 -4.29
N MET A 130 1.52 8.18 -5.50
CA MET A 130 2.54 8.58 -6.50
C MET A 130 3.31 9.82 -6.08
N ASP A 131 2.67 10.81 -5.45
CA ASP A 131 3.34 12.00 -4.93
C ASP A 131 4.35 11.63 -3.83
N ILE A 132 3.98 10.68 -2.96
CA ILE A 132 4.89 10.13 -1.94
C ILE A 132 6.07 9.41 -2.59
N LEU A 133 5.83 8.52 -3.57
CA LEU A 133 6.91 7.85 -4.30
C LEU A 133 7.84 8.84 -4.97
N GLY A 134 7.28 9.88 -5.60
CA GLY A 134 8.01 10.97 -6.21
C GLY A 134 8.93 11.64 -5.20
N ALA A 135 8.40 12.05 -4.04
CA ALA A 135 9.18 12.66 -2.98
C ALA A 135 10.32 11.76 -2.46
N PHE A 136 10.07 10.46 -2.29
CA PHE A 136 11.08 9.52 -1.82
C PHE A 136 12.14 9.16 -2.87
N SER A 137 11.80 9.18 -4.16
CA SER A 137 12.72 8.84 -5.25
C SER A 137 13.93 9.79 -5.34
N PHE A 138 13.79 11.02 -4.85
CA PHE A 138 14.88 12.01 -4.81
C PHE A 138 15.90 11.74 -3.71
N ALA A 139 15.59 10.88 -2.73
CA ALA A 139 16.57 10.44 -1.75
C ALA A 139 17.30 9.21 -2.31
N ASP A 140 18.54 9.40 -2.76
CA ASP A 140 19.40 8.47 -3.55
C ASP A 140 19.54 6.99 -3.07
N ASN A 141 18.84 6.53 -2.04
CA ASN A 141 18.93 5.17 -1.51
C ASN A 141 17.59 4.59 -1.02
N ILE A 142 16.45 5.09 -1.47
CA ILE A 142 15.13 4.57 -1.06
C ILE A 142 14.51 3.76 -2.19
N LYS A 143 14.45 2.44 -1.98
CA LYS A 143 13.56 1.59 -2.74
C LYS A 143 12.18 1.75 -2.13
N SER A 144 11.32 2.46 -2.85
CA SER A 144 9.91 2.55 -2.52
C SER A 144 9.09 1.88 -3.61
N GLU A 145 8.11 1.10 -3.19
CA GLU A 145 7.20 0.41 -4.09
C GLU A 145 5.77 0.64 -3.60
N ALA A 146 4.87 1.01 -4.52
CA ALA A 146 3.44 0.93 -4.23
C ALA A 146 3.03 -0.53 -4.33
N VAL A 147 2.71 -1.12 -3.19
CA VAL A 147 2.23 -2.51 -3.14
C VAL A 147 0.73 -2.52 -3.02
N MET A 148 0.12 -3.06 -4.06
CA MET A 148 -1.31 -3.28 -4.18
C MET A 148 -1.60 -4.68 -3.65
N THR A 149 -2.26 -4.81 -2.51
CA THR A 149 -2.69 -6.13 -2.04
C THR A 149 -4.05 -6.12 -1.40
N LYS A 150 -4.81 -7.16 -1.73
CA LYS A 150 -5.82 -7.73 -0.85
C LYS A 150 -5.17 -8.68 0.15
N ASN A 151 -5.75 -8.77 1.34
CA ASN A 151 -5.68 -9.93 2.23
C ASN A 151 -4.25 -10.44 2.56
N LYS A 152 -3.36 -9.54 2.95
CA LYS A 152 -2.12 -9.94 3.64
C LYS A 152 -2.17 -9.42 5.07
N GLU A 153 -1.68 -10.22 5.99
CA GLU A 153 -1.58 -9.85 7.39
C GLU A 153 -0.49 -8.78 7.56
N LEU A 154 -0.63 -7.91 8.58
CA LEU A 154 0.37 -6.87 8.83
C LEU A 154 1.78 -7.44 9.02
N ALA A 155 1.87 -8.61 9.65
CA ALA A 155 3.12 -9.32 9.91
C ALA A 155 3.92 -9.61 8.63
N ASP A 156 3.25 -10.01 7.54
CA ASP A 156 3.89 -10.33 6.26
C ASP A 156 4.69 -9.16 5.67
N TYR A 157 4.33 -7.94 6.06
CA TYR A 157 4.92 -6.72 5.56
C TYR A 157 6.00 -6.16 6.48
N THR A 158 5.73 -6.16 7.79
CA THR A 158 6.57 -5.50 8.77
C THR A 158 7.87 -6.24 9.08
N ASP A 159 8.01 -7.51 8.67
CA ASP A 159 9.28 -8.22 8.81
C ASP A 159 10.34 -7.69 7.85
N GLU A 160 9.92 -7.29 6.64
CA GLU A 160 10.84 -6.91 5.56
C GLU A 160 10.90 -5.39 5.33
N TYR A 161 9.78 -4.67 5.49
CA TYR A 161 9.63 -3.30 5.01
C TYR A 161 9.10 -2.35 6.08
N SER A 162 9.50 -1.08 5.98
CA SER A 162 8.71 0.00 6.60
C SER A 162 7.45 0.23 5.77
N LEU A 163 6.36 0.68 6.39
CA LEU A 163 5.07 0.81 5.72
C LEU A 163 4.57 2.24 5.74
N ILE A 164 3.94 2.64 4.64
CA ILE A 164 3.10 3.83 4.55
C ILE A 164 1.70 3.35 4.19
N LEU A 165 0.79 3.41 5.15
CA LEU A 165 -0.60 3.01 4.98
C LEU A 165 -1.42 4.25 4.64
N LEU A 166 -2.14 4.21 3.52
CA LEU A 166 -3.01 5.29 3.08
C LEU A 166 -4.48 4.83 3.08
N GLY A 167 -5.40 5.72 3.45
CA GLY A 167 -6.85 5.47 3.38
C GLY A 167 -7.55 5.57 4.73
N ASN A 168 -8.46 4.65 5.02
CA ASN A 168 -9.10 4.52 6.32
C ASN A 168 -9.37 3.04 6.63
N ALA A 169 -9.85 2.73 7.82
CA ALA A 169 -10.13 1.34 8.20
C ALA A 169 -11.26 0.67 7.36
N CYS A 170 -12.03 1.43 6.57
CA CYS A 170 -13.10 0.87 5.74
C CYS A 170 -12.55 0.31 4.42
N ASN A 171 -11.50 0.93 3.90
CA ASN A 171 -10.88 0.58 2.62
C ASN A 171 -9.44 0.08 2.77
N ASN A 172 -8.91 -0.04 3.99
CA ASN A 172 -7.58 -0.58 4.24
C ASN A 172 -7.60 -1.49 5.47
N ASP A 173 -7.57 -2.80 5.22
CA ASP A 173 -7.69 -3.81 6.27
C ASP A 173 -6.50 -3.80 7.24
N LEU A 174 -5.31 -3.41 6.78
CA LEU A 174 -4.14 -3.24 7.67
C LEU A 174 -4.34 -2.09 8.66
N ILE A 175 -5.02 -1.01 8.24
CA ILE A 175 -5.39 0.08 9.15
C ILE A 175 -6.43 -0.41 10.15
N ALA A 176 -7.43 -1.18 9.71
CA ALA A 176 -8.42 -1.74 10.62
C ALA A 176 -7.78 -2.66 11.68
N GLU A 177 -6.89 -3.56 11.24
CA GLU A 177 -6.12 -4.47 12.09
C GLU A 177 -5.25 -3.70 13.08
N LEU A 178 -4.47 -2.73 12.60
CA LEU A 178 -3.53 -1.95 13.41
C LEU A 178 -4.20 -1.19 14.57
N TYR A 179 -5.43 -0.71 14.36
CA TYR A 179 -6.18 0.05 15.36
C TYR A 179 -7.26 -0.77 16.06
N GLY A 180 -7.39 -2.07 15.76
CA GLY A 180 -8.44 -2.93 16.31
C GLY A 180 -9.85 -2.41 16.02
N LEU A 181 -10.06 -1.81 14.84
CA LEU A 181 -11.32 -1.20 14.45
C LEU A 181 -12.24 -2.21 13.76
N ASP A 182 -13.49 -2.27 14.22
CA ASP A 182 -14.55 -2.99 13.52
C ASP A 182 -14.91 -2.23 12.22
N LYS A 183 -15.11 -2.97 11.11
CA LYS A 183 -15.51 -2.40 9.82
C LYS A 183 -16.83 -1.60 9.88
N SER A 184 -17.71 -1.88 10.84
CA SER A 184 -18.93 -1.11 11.07
C SER A 184 -18.70 0.29 11.64
N ASN A 185 -17.54 0.53 12.28
CA ASN A 185 -17.16 1.79 12.91
C ASN A 185 -15.82 2.34 12.39
N CYS A 186 -15.47 1.98 11.16
CA CYS A 186 -14.16 2.27 10.56
C CYS A 186 -13.85 3.77 10.34
N LEU A 187 -14.85 4.64 10.46
CA LEU A 187 -14.68 6.11 10.39
C LEU A 187 -14.71 6.79 11.76
N ASN A 188 -14.78 6.02 12.86
CA ASN A 188 -14.87 6.60 14.20
C ASN A 188 -13.64 7.47 14.51
N GLY A 189 -13.87 8.74 14.88
CA GLY A 189 -12.81 9.72 15.15
C GLY A 189 -12.24 10.41 13.91
N LEU A 190 -12.76 10.14 12.70
CA LEU A 190 -12.40 10.87 11.48
C LEU A 190 -13.48 11.91 11.17
N GLU A 191 -13.06 13.16 10.97
CA GLU A 191 -13.93 14.26 10.55
C GLU A 191 -13.68 14.56 9.06
N GLU A 192 -14.75 14.85 8.31
CA GLU A 192 -14.62 15.23 6.89
C GLU A 192 -13.82 16.53 6.72
N GLY A 193 -12.98 16.59 5.69
CA GLY A 193 -12.11 17.74 5.41
C GLY A 193 -10.87 17.80 6.30
N LYS A 194 -10.67 16.82 7.17
CA LYS A 194 -9.48 16.67 8.02
C LYS A 194 -8.83 15.33 7.76
N GLY A 195 -7.50 15.30 7.83
CA GLY A 195 -6.80 14.03 7.89
C GLY A 195 -5.87 13.93 9.08
N ILE A 196 -5.44 12.71 9.33
CA ILE A 196 -4.63 12.30 10.47
C ILE A 196 -3.34 11.69 9.94
N ILE A 197 -2.22 12.12 10.50
CA ILE A 197 -0.93 11.44 10.33
C ILE A 197 -0.51 10.85 11.67
N LYS A 198 -0.20 9.56 11.68
CA LYS A 198 0.40 8.86 12.83
C LYS A 198 1.66 8.10 12.41
N LEU A 199 2.71 8.21 13.20
CA LEU A 199 3.93 7.41 13.05
C LEU A 199 4.01 6.48 14.25
N GLY A 200 4.10 5.18 13.97
CA GLY A 200 4.32 4.16 14.96
C GLY A 200 5.51 3.29 14.60
N LYS A 201 5.87 2.42 15.54
CA LYS A 201 6.91 1.42 15.35
C LYS A 201 6.35 0.03 15.61
N TYR A 202 6.63 -0.88 14.69
CA TYR A 202 6.29 -2.29 14.81
C TYR A 202 7.59 -3.10 14.73
N ASP A 203 7.98 -3.70 15.85
CA ASP A 203 9.32 -4.29 16.07
C ASP A 203 10.48 -3.32 15.72
N ARG A 204 11.13 -3.52 14.56
CA ARG A 204 12.26 -2.70 14.08
C ARG A 204 11.90 -1.79 12.92
N LYS A 205 10.66 -1.84 12.44
CA LYS A 205 10.19 -1.07 11.29
C LYS A 205 9.29 0.07 11.71
N TYR A 206 9.20 1.07 10.83
CA TYR A 206 8.32 2.21 11.01
C TYR A 206 7.05 2.01 10.19
N ILE A 207 5.92 2.40 10.78
CA ILE A 207 4.62 2.45 10.10
C ILE A 207 4.15 3.89 10.16
N LEU A 208 4.05 4.52 9.00
CA LEU A 208 3.37 5.79 8.81
C LEU A 208 1.95 5.51 8.36
N VAL A 209 0.97 6.03 9.09
CA VAL A 209 -0.44 5.92 8.75
C VAL A 209 -0.94 7.31 8.39
N ILE A 210 -1.48 7.45 7.18
CA ILE A 210 -2.11 8.69 6.70
C ILE A 210 -3.57 8.38 6.44
N MET A 211 -4.46 8.94 7.28
CA MET A 211 -5.88 8.64 7.28
C MET A 211 -6.76 9.84 7.04
N GLY A 212 -7.96 9.61 6.52
CA GLY A 212 -8.98 10.62 6.30
C GLY A 212 -10.36 9.99 6.19
N ALA A 213 -11.42 10.75 6.48
CA ALA A 213 -12.78 10.24 6.35
C ALA A 213 -13.08 9.87 4.88
N GLN A 214 -12.58 10.68 3.95
CA GLN A 214 -12.64 10.47 2.50
C GLN A 214 -11.23 10.38 1.90
N GLU A 215 -11.11 9.88 0.67
CA GLU A 215 -9.82 9.78 -0.01
C GLU A 215 -9.23 11.14 -0.37
N GLU A 216 -10.09 12.13 -0.60
CA GLU A 216 -9.73 13.53 -0.83
C GLU A 216 -9.05 14.13 0.40
N ASP A 217 -9.47 13.74 1.61
CA ASP A 217 -8.84 14.17 2.85
C ASP A 217 -7.41 13.62 2.95
N VAL A 218 -7.24 12.32 2.64
CA VAL A 218 -5.92 11.67 2.60
C VAL A 218 -5.01 12.36 1.58
N ALA A 219 -5.50 12.59 0.36
CA ALA A 219 -4.73 13.27 -0.68
C ALA A 219 -4.35 14.70 -0.28
N GLY A 220 -5.23 15.43 0.42
CA GLY A 220 -4.95 16.75 0.96
C GLY A 220 -3.82 16.73 1.99
N VAL A 221 -3.83 15.74 2.88
CA VAL A 221 -2.75 15.55 3.88
C VAL A 221 -1.43 15.19 3.22
N VAL A 222 -1.44 14.27 2.27
CA VAL A 222 -0.24 13.90 1.51
C VAL A 222 0.34 15.10 0.75
N THR A 223 -0.51 15.91 0.13
CA THR A 223 -0.07 17.14 -0.56
C THR A 223 0.68 18.07 0.40
N LYS A 224 0.15 18.28 1.61
CA LYS A 224 0.80 19.11 2.62
C LYS A 224 2.09 18.46 3.14
N LEU A 225 2.11 17.14 3.30
CA LEU A 225 3.28 16.37 3.72
C LEU A 225 4.43 16.49 2.72
N VAL A 226 4.15 16.30 1.44
CA VAL A 226 5.17 16.34 0.36
C VAL A 226 5.71 17.77 0.15
N ASN A 227 4.89 18.79 0.39
CA ASN A 227 5.28 20.19 0.23
C ASN A 227 5.85 20.83 1.50
N ASP A 228 6.11 20.05 2.57
CA ASP A 228 6.56 20.53 3.89
C ASP A 228 5.63 21.61 4.52
N ASP A 229 4.34 21.61 4.18
CA ASP A 229 3.34 22.59 4.67
C ASP A 229 2.49 22.03 5.83
N ILE A 230 3.10 21.20 6.68
CA ILE A 230 2.43 20.64 7.85
C ILE A 230 2.65 21.53 9.06
N THR A 231 1.54 22.01 9.62
CA THR A 231 1.56 22.71 10.90
C THR A 231 1.35 21.69 12.03
N TYR A 232 2.39 21.48 12.84
CA TYR A 232 2.33 20.54 13.95
C TYR A 232 1.62 21.17 15.16
N SER A 233 0.62 20.49 15.71
CA SER A 233 0.12 20.78 17.05
C SER A 233 1.10 20.19 18.06
N SER A 234 1.69 21.02 18.93
CA SER A 234 2.65 20.57 19.96
C SER A 234 2.04 19.64 21.01
N ASP A 235 0.71 19.57 21.06
CA ASP A 235 -0.03 18.99 22.17
C ASP A 235 -0.53 17.58 21.87
N GLU A 236 -0.40 17.10 20.62
CA GLU A 236 -0.94 15.81 20.22
C GLU A 236 0.09 14.98 19.45
N LYS A 237 0.25 13.71 19.85
CA LYS A 237 1.04 12.67 19.14
C LYS A 237 0.43 12.27 17.79
N THR A 238 -0.52 13.06 17.32
CA THR A 238 -1.36 12.87 16.15
C THR A 238 -1.43 14.22 15.48
N VAL A 239 -1.02 14.29 14.22
CA VAL A 239 -1.11 15.55 13.47
C VAL A 239 -2.44 15.55 12.74
N ILE A 240 -3.32 16.47 13.14
CA ILE A 240 -4.58 16.73 12.45
C ILE A 240 -4.31 17.87 11.47
N VAL A 241 -4.52 17.59 10.18
CA VAL A 241 -4.12 18.44 9.06
C VAL A 241 -5.32 18.86 8.23
#